data_AF-A0A0C2Z7R2-F1
#
_entry.id   AF-A0A0C2Z7R2-F1
#
_cell.length_a   1.000
_cell.length_b   1.000
_cell.length_c   1.000
_cell.angle_alpha   90.00
_cell.angle_beta   90.00
_cell.angle_gamma   90.00
#
_symmetry.space_group_name_H-M   'P 1'
#
loop_
_entity.id
_entity.type
_entity.pdbx_description
1 polymer ?
#
loop_
_entity_poly.entity_id
_entity_poly.type
_entity_poly.pdbx_seq_one_letter_code
_entity_poly.pdbx_strand_id
1 'polypeptide(L)'
;MSLVFIVGERVLCYHGPLIYEAKVLKSEVWDESNTKTAVVGPHFFVHYKGWKQTWDEWVPVQRLLKYNEANVALQKALMSQASAAASSSTGASKGKSTSGATGTAGTGTGRARKDGRGMKRGREEDESSRRPEMKLTVPEVLKVQLVDDWEAVTKNNQLVSLPRKPNVLEILQEFKDYVIKMACLSRTHSLRDPELILPTIISGLQVYFDRSLGANLLYRFERPQYAEIRKTYVTGPKVIVGQEKDMSAIYGAEHLLRMLVSLPQMIASSTMDAESVGLVKDYVNELLVFLVHERNRLFLSEYESSSLQYQNISRS
;
A
#
# COMPACT_ATOMS: atom_id res chain seq x y z
N MET A 1 22.90 27.05 29.64
CA MET A 1 22.11 25.82 29.77
C MET A 1 23.02 24.65 29.42
N SER A 2 23.26 23.72 30.34
CA SER A 2 24.08 22.54 30.09
C SER A 2 23.39 21.62 29.10
N LEU A 3 23.95 21.47 27.90
CA LEU A 3 23.51 20.45 26.94
C LEU A 3 23.78 19.07 27.55
N VAL A 4 22.75 18.22 27.58
CA VAL A 4 22.79 16.88 28.22
C VAL A 4 23.79 15.93 27.55
N PHE A 5 24.12 16.21 26.28
CA PHE A 5 25.04 15.46 25.43
C PHE A 5 26.00 16.40 24.70
N ILE A 6 27.23 15.96 24.45
CA ILE A 6 28.29 16.75 23.82
C ILE A 6 28.43 16.36 22.34
N VAL A 7 28.75 17.33 21.48
CA VAL A 7 29.07 17.06 20.07
C VAL A 7 30.30 16.15 19.99
N GLY A 8 30.18 15.05 19.26
CA GLY A 8 31.18 14.01 19.13
C GLY A 8 31.02 12.84 20.12
N GLU A 9 30.11 12.95 21.09
CA GLU A 9 29.82 11.88 22.06
C GLU A 9 29.12 10.69 21.40
N ARG A 10 29.47 9.48 21.88
CA ARG A 10 28.82 8.23 21.51
C ARG A 10 27.56 8.06 22.34
N VAL A 11 26.43 7.91 21.67
CA VAL A 11 25.09 7.84 22.28
C VAL A 11 24.31 6.65 21.72
N LEU A 12 23.22 6.31 22.40
CA LEU A 12 22.24 5.35 21.93
C LEU A 12 20.99 6.13 21.50
N CYS A 13 20.50 5.90 20.29
CA CYS A 13 19.38 6.63 19.71
C CYS A 13 18.25 5.68 19.32
N TYR A 14 17.02 6.00 19.70
CA TYR A 14 15.84 5.29 19.21
C TYR A 14 15.59 5.63 17.75
N HIS A 15 15.42 4.60 16.91
CA HIS A 15 14.88 4.74 15.56
C HIS A 15 13.77 3.69 15.39
N GLY A 16 12.53 4.17 15.38
CA GLY A 16 11.35 3.32 15.53
C GLY A 16 11.33 2.63 16.92
N PRO A 17 11.02 1.32 17.00
CA PRO A 17 10.96 0.59 18.27
C PRO A 17 12.33 0.11 18.78
N LEU A 18 13.40 0.29 18.01
CA LEU A 18 14.74 -0.23 18.31
C LEU A 18 15.72 0.89 18.65
N ILE A 19 16.77 0.52 19.39
CA ILE A 19 17.84 1.41 19.80
C ILE A 19 19.09 1.09 18.98
N TYR A 20 19.71 2.12 18.40
CA TYR A 20 20.92 2.00 17.61
C TYR A 20 22.05 2.83 18.22
N GLU A 21 23.27 2.40 17.96
CA GLU A 21 24.45 3.20 18.31
C GLU A 21 24.60 4.36 17.35
N ALA A 22 24.73 5.57 17.88
CA ALA A 22 24.86 6.79 17.10
C ALA A 22 25.95 7.71 17.67
N LYS A 23 26.34 8.70 16.87
CA LYS A 23 27.26 9.77 17.26
C LYS A 23 26.58 11.12 17.10
N VAL A 24 26.69 11.98 18.10
CA VAL A 24 26.20 13.36 18.01
C VAL A 24 27.14 14.16 17.11
N LEU A 25 26.62 14.74 16.04
CA LEU A 25 27.37 15.58 15.10
C LEU A 25 27.17 17.07 15.34
N LYS A 26 25.97 17.49 15.73
CA LYS A 26 25.63 18.89 16.05
C LYS A 26 24.62 18.94 17.19
N SER A 27 24.60 20.06 17.91
CA SER A 27 23.64 20.33 18.99
C SER A 27 23.11 21.76 18.83
N GLU A 28 21.80 21.90 18.80
CA GLU A 28 21.11 23.19 18.73
C GLU A 28 19.98 23.23 19.76
N VAL A 29 19.64 24.41 20.26
CA VAL A 29 18.44 24.61 21.08
C VAL A 29 17.44 25.33 20.20
N TRP A 30 16.28 24.71 20.00
CA TRP A 30 15.22 25.27 19.16
C TRP A 30 14.15 25.90 20.03
N ASP A 31 13.84 27.16 19.72
CA ASP A 31 12.76 27.94 20.30
C ASP A 31 11.53 27.96 19.37
N GLU A 32 10.41 28.52 19.83
CA GLU A 32 9.14 28.62 19.09
C GLU A 32 9.29 29.29 17.70
N SER A 33 10.32 30.10 17.50
CA SER A 33 10.61 30.80 16.23
C SER A 33 11.49 30.02 15.24
N ASN A 34 12.17 28.95 15.65
CA ASN A 34 13.16 28.22 14.82
C ASN A 34 12.92 26.70 14.79
N THR A 35 11.70 26.26 15.08
CA THR A 35 11.38 24.84 15.24
C THR A 35 11.14 24.17 13.88
N LYS A 36 11.92 23.12 13.55
CA LYS A 36 11.71 22.27 12.36
C LYS A 36 10.93 20.98 12.63
N THR A 37 10.74 20.59 13.90
CA THR A 37 10.16 19.28 14.28
C THR A 37 9.04 19.42 15.34
N ALA A 38 8.38 20.58 15.40
CA ALA A 38 7.28 20.93 16.33
C ALA A 38 7.54 20.73 17.85
N VAL A 39 8.77 20.40 18.26
CA VAL A 39 9.19 20.27 19.65
C VAL A 39 10.18 21.39 19.98
N VAL A 40 9.94 22.09 21.08
CA VAL A 40 10.85 23.12 21.62
C VAL A 40 11.85 22.47 22.56
N GLY A 41 13.11 22.88 22.50
CA GLY A 41 14.16 22.39 23.39
C GLY A 41 15.44 21.93 22.68
N PRO A 42 16.33 21.20 23.38
CA PRO A 42 17.60 20.76 22.81
C PRO A 42 17.38 19.67 21.76
N HIS A 43 17.90 19.93 20.55
CA HIS A 43 17.91 19.02 19.42
C HIS A 43 19.35 18.66 19.06
N PHE A 44 19.54 17.41 18.65
CA PHE A 44 20.85 16.87 18.33
C PHE A 44 20.81 16.24 16.95
N PHE A 45 21.76 16.59 16.11
CA PHE A 45 21.95 15.95 14.81
C PHE A 45 22.78 14.70 15.00
N VAL A 46 22.24 13.54 14.64
CA VAL A 46 22.85 12.23 14.95
C VAL A 46 23.16 11.46 13.68
N HIS A 47 24.29 10.76 13.69
CA HIS A 47 24.68 9.80 12.66
C HIS A 47 24.70 8.39 13.24
N TYR A 48 23.96 7.48 12.63
CA TYR A 48 23.87 6.09 13.05
C TYR A 48 25.08 5.28 12.57
N LYS A 49 25.65 4.47 13.46
CA LYS A 49 26.83 3.66 13.13
C LYS A 49 26.49 2.61 12.08
N GLY A 50 27.20 2.67 10.96
CA GLY A 50 27.04 1.74 9.84
C GLY A 50 25.91 2.09 8.87
N TRP A 51 25.28 3.26 9.03
CA TRP A 51 24.20 3.73 8.14
C TRP A 51 24.75 4.77 7.15
N LYS A 52 24.06 4.98 6.03
CA LYS A 52 24.43 6.04 5.06
C LYS A 52 24.08 7.41 5.64
N GLN A 53 24.86 8.45 5.31
CA GLN A 53 24.64 9.85 5.77
C GLN A 53 23.26 10.41 5.40
N THR A 54 22.60 9.85 4.38
CA THR A 54 21.22 10.21 4.01
C THR A 54 20.19 9.91 5.10
N TRP A 55 20.56 9.14 6.13
CA TRP A 55 19.73 8.78 7.28
C TRP A 55 20.03 9.63 8.53
N ASP A 56 20.91 10.63 8.42
CA ASP A 56 21.21 11.52 9.53
C ASP A 56 20.02 12.44 9.79
N GLU A 57 19.59 12.52 11.04
CA GLU A 57 18.38 13.25 11.43
C GLU A 57 18.61 14.11 12.67
N TRP A 58 17.79 15.15 12.81
CA TRP A 58 17.68 15.92 14.06
C TRP A 58 16.71 15.22 14.99
N VAL A 59 17.18 14.86 16.18
CA VAL A 59 16.38 14.18 17.19
C VAL A 59 16.30 14.99 18.48
N PRO A 60 15.16 14.98 19.17
CA PRO A 60 15.02 15.62 20.46
C PRO A 60 15.64 14.74 21.56
N VAL A 61 15.88 15.32 22.73
CA VAL A 61 16.54 14.65 23.88
C VAL A 61 15.89 13.32 24.26
N GLN A 62 14.56 13.21 24.14
CA GLN A 62 13.79 12.02 24.53
C GLN A 62 14.18 10.76 23.73
N ARG A 63 14.70 10.91 22.51
CA ARG A 63 15.16 9.78 21.68
C ARG A 63 16.60 9.37 21.96
N LEU A 64 17.32 10.16 22.77
CA LEU A 64 18.73 9.94 23.08
C LEU A 64 18.95 9.38 24.48
N LEU A 65 19.80 8.38 24.55
CA LEU A 65 20.22 7.69 25.75
C LEU A 65 21.75 7.77 25.87
N LYS A 66 22.25 7.94 27.09
CA LYS A 66 23.70 7.86 27.35
C LYS A 66 24.21 6.45 27.11
N TYR A 67 25.45 6.35 26.64
CA TYR A 67 26.13 5.08 26.49
C TYR A 67 26.55 4.55 27.86
N ASN A 68 25.68 3.77 28.50
CA ASN A 68 25.93 3.08 29.76
C ASN A 68 25.55 1.59 29.64
N GLU A 69 26.01 0.77 30.58
CA GLU A 69 25.79 -0.68 30.54
C GLU A 69 24.30 -1.05 30.59
N ALA A 70 23.49 -0.30 31.35
CA ALA A 70 22.04 -0.51 31.44
C ALA A 70 21.31 -0.27 30.11
N ASN A 71 21.64 0.80 29.38
CA ASN A 71 21.02 1.13 28.10
C ASN A 71 21.53 0.22 26.97
N VAL A 72 22.78 -0.27 27.08
CA VAL A 72 23.31 -1.31 26.19
C VAL A 72 22.58 -2.64 26.42
N ALA A 73 22.26 -2.99 27.68
CA ALA A 73 21.43 -4.15 27.97
C ALA A 73 20.00 -3.98 27.42
N LEU A 74 19.42 -2.79 27.51
CA LEU A 74 18.11 -2.46 26.92
C LEU A 74 18.12 -2.61 25.39
N GLN A 75 19.17 -2.12 24.72
CA GLN A 75 19.36 -2.30 23.28
C GLN A 75 19.38 -3.79 22.91
N LYS A 76 20.17 -4.61 23.63
CA LYS A 76 20.25 -6.05 23.40
C LYS A 76 18.90 -6.74 23.64
N ALA A 77 18.19 -6.37 24.70
CA ALA A 77 16.88 -6.92 25.02
C ALA A 77 15.86 -6.64 23.90
N LEU A 78 15.76 -5.40 23.43
CA LEU A 78 14.85 -5.01 22.34
C LEU A 78 15.19 -5.70 21.03
N MET A 79 16.49 -5.80 20.70
CA MET A 79 16.94 -6.52 19.50
C MET A 79 16.59 -8.02 19.58
N SER A 80 16.80 -8.64 20.74
CA SER A 80 16.49 -10.06 20.95
C SER A 80 14.99 -10.35 20.87
N GLN A 81 14.15 -9.47 21.42
CA GLN A 81 12.69 -9.57 21.34
C GLN A 81 12.20 -9.42 19.89
N ALA A 82 12.75 -8.48 19.13
CA ALA A 82 12.43 -8.32 17.73
C ALA A 82 12.85 -9.55 16.89
N SER A 83 14.02 -10.13 17.15
CA SER A 83 14.44 -11.37 16.48
C SER A 83 13.61 -12.58 16.88
N ALA A 84 13.21 -12.67 18.15
CA ALA A 84 12.36 -13.75 18.65
C ALA A 84 10.96 -13.68 18.02
N ALA A 85 10.37 -12.48 17.93
CA ALA A 85 9.10 -12.25 17.25
C ALA A 85 9.15 -12.56 15.75
N ALA A 86 10.30 -12.29 15.10
CA ALA A 86 10.53 -12.67 13.70
C ALA A 86 10.76 -14.18 13.51
N SER A 87 11.28 -14.88 14.52
CA SER A 87 11.45 -16.35 14.49
C SER A 87 10.17 -17.13 14.84
N SER A 88 9.24 -16.53 15.61
CA SER A 88 7.96 -17.16 15.97
C SER A 88 6.93 -17.17 14.84
N SER A 89 7.18 -16.50 13.70
CA SER A 89 6.30 -16.52 12.53
C SER A 89 6.60 -17.66 11.53
N THR A 90 7.58 -18.53 11.81
CA THR A 90 7.97 -19.64 10.92
C THR A 90 7.83 -21.05 11.51
N GLY A 91 7.20 -21.23 12.67
CA GLY A 91 7.05 -22.57 13.25
C GLY A 91 5.93 -22.72 14.28
N ALA A 92 4.68 -22.91 13.83
CA ALA A 92 3.60 -23.36 14.71
C ALA A 92 2.57 -24.22 13.96
N SER A 93 3.00 -25.39 13.49
CA SER A 93 2.11 -26.50 13.11
C SER A 93 2.62 -27.82 13.69
N LYS A 94 2.52 -27.99 15.01
CA LYS A 94 2.33 -29.31 15.66
C LYS A 94 1.96 -29.13 17.13
N GLY A 95 0.77 -29.61 17.48
CA GLY A 95 0.20 -29.45 18.82
C GLY A 95 0.72 -30.42 19.87
N LYS A 96 0.22 -30.24 21.10
CA LYS A 96 -0.58 -31.22 21.88
C LYS A 96 -0.43 -31.00 23.40
N SER A 97 -1.53 -30.52 24.00
CA SER A 97 -2.16 -30.84 25.30
C SER A 97 -1.40 -30.95 26.64
N THR A 98 -2.10 -30.43 27.67
CA THR A 98 -2.22 -30.85 29.11
C THR A 98 -1.01 -30.58 30.03
N SER A 99 -1.10 -30.13 31.30
CA SER A 99 -2.16 -30.05 32.34
C SER A 99 -1.68 -29.26 33.59
N GLY A 100 -2.61 -28.84 34.47
CA GLY A 100 -2.42 -28.55 35.92
C GLY A 100 -2.31 -27.06 36.33
N ALA A 101 -3.33 -26.39 36.90
CA ALA A 101 -3.76 -26.34 38.32
C ALA A 101 -2.60 -25.96 39.30
N THR A 102 -2.65 -24.96 40.20
CA THR A 102 -3.68 -24.59 41.20
C THR A 102 -3.28 -23.29 41.95
N GLY A 103 -4.26 -22.47 42.39
CA GLY A 103 -4.25 -21.63 43.62
C GLY A 103 -3.48 -20.29 43.60
N THR A 104 -3.82 -19.21 44.31
CA THR A 104 -4.91 -18.86 45.25
C THR A 104 -4.88 -17.32 45.48
N ALA A 105 -6.05 -16.71 45.67
CA ALA A 105 -6.44 -15.46 46.35
C ALA A 105 -5.47 -14.25 46.56
N GLY A 106 -6.00 -13.05 46.30
CA GLY A 106 -5.49 -11.77 46.80
C GLY A 106 -6.41 -10.58 46.47
N THR A 107 -7.07 -10.06 47.50
CA THR A 107 -8.17 -9.08 47.53
C THR A 107 -7.69 -7.62 47.48
N GLY A 108 -8.52 -6.72 46.90
CA GLY A 108 -8.55 -5.26 47.15
C GLY A 108 -7.46 -4.45 46.44
N THR A 109 -7.64 -3.22 45.95
CA THR A 109 -8.64 -2.17 46.18
C THR A 109 -8.54 -1.17 45.03
N GLY A 110 -9.68 -0.78 44.43
CA GLY A 110 -9.75 0.33 43.50
C GLY A 110 -9.95 1.67 44.21
N ARG A 111 -9.19 2.69 43.79
CA ARG A 111 -9.63 4.10 43.63
C ARG A 111 -8.44 4.98 43.26
N ALA A 112 -8.39 5.43 42.00
CA ALA A 112 -7.64 6.63 41.63
C ALA A 112 -8.61 7.60 40.95
N ARG A 113 -8.93 8.69 41.66
CA ARG A 113 -9.63 9.87 41.14
C ARG A 113 -8.66 10.65 40.25
N LYS A 114 -9.10 11.12 39.09
CA LYS A 114 -8.66 12.41 38.56
C LYS A 114 -9.75 13.06 37.71
N ASP A 115 -10.36 14.07 38.31
CA ASP A 115 -11.15 15.14 37.71
C ASP A 115 -10.27 15.96 36.74
N GLY A 116 -10.87 16.56 35.71
CA GLY A 116 -10.14 17.54 34.89
C GLY A 116 -10.65 17.74 33.47
N ARG A 117 -11.78 18.44 33.35
CA ARG A 117 -12.39 18.99 32.13
C ARG A 117 -11.43 19.84 31.28
N GLY A 118 -11.59 19.88 29.96
CA GLY A 118 -10.99 20.95 29.15
C GLY A 118 -10.90 20.75 27.64
N MET A 119 -12.02 20.96 26.96
CA MET A 119 -12.19 21.21 25.51
C MET A 119 -11.07 22.02 24.80
N LYS A 120 -10.48 21.50 23.71
CA LYS A 120 -10.17 22.30 22.50
C LYS A 120 -9.69 21.44 21.30
N ARG A 121 -10.54 21.42 20.25
CA ARG A 121 -10.26 21.31 18.80
C ARG A 121 -8.90 20.74 18.37
N GLY A 122 -8.93 19.54 17.78
CA GLY A 122 -7.85 18.95 16.99
C GLY A 122 -8.31 17.60 16.43
N ARG A 123 -9.27 17.62 15.49
CA ARG A 123 -9.83 16.40 14.89
C ARG A 123 -9.74 16.47 13.37
N GLU A 124 -8.52 16.55 12.83
CA GLU A 124 -8.26 16.24 11.41
C GLU A 124 -6.90 15.56 11.17
N GLU A 125 -5.88 15.71 12.04
CA GLU A 125 -4.55 15.12 11.79
C GLU A 125 -4.36 13.65 12.23
N ASP A 126 -5.19 13.11 13.14
CA ASP A 126 -5.05 11.73 13.64
C ASP A 126 -5.77 10.68 12.76
N GLU A 127 -6.37 11.10 11.64
CA GLU A 127 -7.08 10.22 10.72
C GLU A 127 -6.16 9.57 9.68
N SER A 128 -4.93 10.04 9.49
CA SER A 128 -3.96 9.40 8.58
C SER A 128 -3.35 8.13 9.17
N SER A 129 -3.17 8.07 10.49
CA SER A 129 -2.47 6.96 11.17
C SER A 129 -3.33 5.69 11.33
N ARG A 130 -4.65 5.80 11.09
CA ARG A 130 -5.59 4.66 11.15
C ARG A 130 -5.96 4.12 9.78
N ARG A 131 -5.41 4.69 8.70
CA ARG A 131 -5.75 4.28 7.35
C ARG A 131 -5.12 2.91 7.09
N PRO A 132 -5.93 1.87 6.83
CA PRO A 132 -5.38 0.57 6.48
C PRO A 132 -4.62 0.69 5.15
N GLU A 133 -3.29 0.70 5.22
CA GLU A 133 -2.45 0.69 4.03
C GLU A 133 -2.47 -0.71 3.39
N MET A 134 -3.09 -0.82 2.22
CA MET A 134 -3.03 -2.04 1.43
C MET A 134 -1.69 -2.14 0.69
N LYS A 135 -0.77 -2.96 1.19
CA LYS A 135 0.46 -3.30 0.45
C LYS A 135 0.19 -4.48 -0.49
N LEU A 136 0.19 -4.23 -1.80
CA LEU A 136 0.12 -5.27 -2.84
C LEU A 136 1.52 -5.71 -3.24
N THR A 137 1.72 -7.02 -3.37
CA THR A 137 2.97 -7.59 -3.88
C THR A 137 2.78 -7.86 -5.37
N VAL A 138 3.13 -6.90 -6.21
CA VAL A 138 3.06 -7.09 -7.68
C VAL A 138 4.21 -7.98 -8.14
N PRO A 139 3.94 -9.13 -8.79
CA PRO A 139 4.97 -10.00 -9.36
C PRO A 139 5.88 -9.26 -10.34
N GLU A 140 7.17 -9.59 -10.35
CA GLU A 140 8.18 -8.90 -11.18
C GLU A 140 7.84 -8.95 -12.68
N VAL A 141 7.27 -10.07 -13.14
CA VAL A 141 6.81 -10.25 -14.52
C VAL A 141 5.79 -9.18 -14.94
N LEU A 142 4.85 -8.85 -14.06
CA LEU A 142 3.84 -7.83 -14.34
C LEU A 142 4.43 -6.41 -14.27
N LYS A 143 5.50 -6.21 -13.48
CA LYS A 143 6.21 -4.92 -13.48
C LYS A 143 6.92 -4.68 -14.79
N VAL A 144 7.56 -5.70 -15.36
CA VAL A 144 8.18 -5.60 -16.69
C VAL A 144 7.12 -5.24 -17.73
N GLN A 145 5.97 -5.93 -17.72
CA GLN A 145 4.84 -5.61 -18.61
C GLN A 145 4.38 -4.15 -18.47
N LEU A 146 4.29 -3.61 -17.24
CA LEU A 146 3.91 -2.22 -17.00
C LEU A 146 4.94 -1.21 -17.53
N VAL A 147 6.24 -1.55 -17.46
CA VAL A 147 7.29 -0.71 -18.03
C VAL A 147 7.21 -0.74 -19.54
N ASP A 148 7.05 -1.92 -20.15
CA ASP A 148 6.93 -2.08 -21.59
C ASP A 148 5.68 -1.35 -22.13
N ASP A 149 4.55 -1.47 -21.46
CA ASP A 149 3.31 -0.74 -21.76
C ASP A 149 3.50 0.78 -21.68
N TRP A 150 4.17 1.27 -20.63
CA TRP A 150 4.49 2.69 -20.51
C TRP A 150 5.41 3.17 -21.65
N GLU A 151 6.43 2.42 -22.02
CA GLU A 151 7.33 2.77 -23.12
C GLU A 151 6.60 2.74 -24.48
N ALA A 152 5.75 1.75 -24.72
CA ALA A 152 4.97 1.64 -25.94
C ALA A 152 4.05 2.84 -26.15
N VAL A 153 3.34 3.27 -25.10
CA VAL A 153 2.40 4.40 -25.20
C VAL A 153 3.12 5.75 -25.20
N THR A 154 4.13 5.95 -24.34
CA THR A 154 4.73 7.27 -24.15
C THR A 154 5.93 7.57 -25.04
N LYS A 155 6.76 6.57 -25.37
CA LYS A 155 7.95 6.75 -26.22
C LYS A 155 7.67 6.36 -27.67
N ASN A 156 7.02 5.21 -27.88
CA ASN A 156 6.81 4.67 -29.23
C ASN A 156 5.54 5.23 -29.91
N ASN A 157 4.72 6.01 -29.20
CA ASN A 157 3.46 6.56 -29.68
C ASN A 157 2.51 5.46 -30.22
N GLN A 158 2.53 4.29 -29.57
CA GLN A 158 1.65 3.19 -29.92
C GLN A 158 0.41 3.20 -29.02
N LEU A 159 -0.69 2.63 -29.51
CA LEU A 159 -1.95 2.57 -28.79
C LEU A 159 -2.46 1.14 -28.78
N VAL A 160 -3.17 0.82 -27.70
CA VAL A 160 -3.92 -0.42 -27.61
C VAL A 160 -5.12 -0.32 -28.57
N SER A 161 -5.31 -1.35 -29.39
CA SER A 161 -6.46 -1.45 -30.29
C SER A 161 -7.73 -1.69 -29.49
N LEU A 162 -8.75 -0.86 -29.69
CA LEU A 162 -10.04 -0.94 -29.00
C LEU A 162 -11.15 -1.15 -30.05
N PRO A 163 -12.19 -1.98 -29.77
CA PRO A 163 -12.44 -2.73 -28.53
C PRO A 163 -11.53 -3.95 -28.35
N ARG A 164 -11.12 -4.22 -27.10
CA ARG A 164 -10.27 -5.36 -26.77
C ARG A 164 -11.05 -6.67 -26.61
N LYS A 165 -10.38 -7.76 -26.98
CA LYS A 165 -10.78 -9.14 -26.69
C LYS A 165 -9.57 -9.90 -26.16
N PRO A 166 -9.63 -10.50 -24.96
CA PRO A 166 -10.73 -10.41 -23.99
C PRO A 166 -10.83 -9.01 -23.35
N ASN A 167 -12.06 -8.62 -22.96
CA ASN A 167 -12.31 -7.37 -22.24
C ASN A 167 -12.18 -7.56 -20.71
N VAL A 168 -12.16 -6.46 -19.93
CA VAL A 168 -12.04 -6.53 -18.47
C VAL A 168 -13.17 -7.35 -17.85
N LEU A 169 -14.40 -7.22 -18.34
CA LEU A 169 -15.55 -7.97 -17.82
C LEU A 169 -15.37 -9.49 -18.00
N GLU A 170 -14.95 -9.92 -19.19
CA GLU A 170 -14.62 -11.31 -19.51
C GLU A 170 -13.50 -11.83 -18.63
N ILE A 171 -12.42 -11.06 -18.45
CA ILE A 171 -11.29 -11.42 -17.59
C ILE A 171 -11.75 -11.61 -16.13
N LEU A 172 -12.59 -10.73 -15.62
CA LEU A 172 -13.10 -10.84 -14.25
C LEU A 172 -14.06 -12.04 -14.08
N GLN A 173 -14.84 -12.40 -15.11
CA GLN A 173 -15.67 -13.62 -15.09
C GLN A 173 -14.81 -14.89 -15.18
N GLU A 174 -13.80 -14.91 -16.05
CA GLU A 174 -12.86 -16.03 -16.12
C GLU A 174 -12.10 -16.22 -14.81
N PHE A 175 -11.71 -15.13 -14.14
CA PHE A 175 -11.15 -15.17 -12.79
C PHE A 175 -12.13 -15.75 -11.77
N LYS A 176 -13.42 -15.39 -11.85
CA LYS A 176 -14.47 -15.97 -11.00
C LYS A 176 -14.50 -17.48 -11.12
N ASP A 177 -14.55 -17.97 -12.35
CA ASP A 177 -14.60 -19.40 -12.65
C ASP A 177 -13.31 -20.11 -12.22
N TYR A 178 -12.15 -19.45 -12.39
CA TYR A 178 -10.87 -19.96 -11.94
C TYR A 178 -10.86 -20.17 -10.42
N VAL A 179 -11.27 -19.17 -9.64
CA VAL A 179 -11.31 -19.26 -8.17
C VAL A 179 -12.31 -20.32 -7.71
N ILE A 180 -13.49 -20.42 -8.34
CA ILE A 180 -14.48 -21.47 -8.01
C ILE A 180 -13.91 -22.87 -8.31
N LYS A 181 -13.26 -23.05 -9.47
CA LYS A 181 -12.61 -24.32 -9.81
C LYS A 181 -11.51 -24.67 -8.82
N MET A 182 -10.67 -23.70 -8.45
CA MET A 182 -9.60 -23.90 -7.46
C MET A 182 -10.15 -24.23 -6.07
N ALA A 183 -11.24 -23.58 -5.64
CA ALA A 183 -11.93 -23.90 -4.40
C ALA A 183 -12.52 -25.32 -4.40
N CYS A 184 -12.99 -25.80 -5.55
CA CYS A 184 -13.51 -27.16 -5.71
C CYS A 184 -12.38 -28.22 -5.70
N LEU A 185 -11.25 -27.95 -6.35
CA LEU A 185 -10.12 -28.89 -6.46
C LEU A 185 -9.25 -28.94 -5.20
N SER A 186 -8.98 -27.80 -4.57
CA SER A 186 -8.09 -27.70 -3.41
C SER A 186 -8.88 -27.38 -2.15
N ARG A 187 -9.17 -28.43 -1.36
CA ARG A 187 -9.86 -28.35 -0.05
C ARG A 187 -9.01 -27.68 1.05
N THR A 188 -8.04 -26.86 0.66
CA THR A 188 -7.05 -26.18 1.50
C THR A 188 -6.85 -24.75 0.98
N HIS A 189 -7.90 -23.92 0.95
CA HIS A 189 -7.76 -22.57 0.43
C HIS A 189 -7.62 -21.51 1.52
N SER A 190 -6.70 -20.57 1.25
CA SER A 190 -6.34 -19.42 2.08
C SER A 190 -7.38 -18.28 2.07
N LEU A 191 -8.47 -18.42 1.30
CA LEU A 191 -9.49 -17.37 1.10
C LEU A 191 -10.78 -17.71 1.84
N ARG A 192 -11.37 -16.73 2.54
CA ARG A 192 -12.68 -16.86 3.22
C ARG A 192 -13.83 -16.84 2.21
N ASP A 193 -14.73 -17.82 2.26
CA ASP A 193 -16.03 -17.85 1.57
C ASP A 193 -16.05 -17.27 0.13
N PRO A 194 -15.30 -17.89 -0.81
CA PRO A 194 -15.15 -17.39 -2.18
C PRO A 194 -16.47 -17.29 -2.94
N GLU A 195 -17.46 -18.14 -2.70
CA GLU A 195 -18.71 -18.11 -3.47
C GLU A 195 -19.58 -16.87 -3.17
N LEU A 196 -19.54 -16.35 -1.95
CA LEU A 196 -20.36 -15.21 -1.53
C LEU A 196 -19.65 -13.87 -1.76
N ILE A 197 -18.36 -13.82 -1.48
CA ILE A 197 -17.59 -12.57 -1.43
C ILE A 197 -17.09 -12.18 -2.83
N LEU A 198 -16.70 -13.16 -3.64
CA LEU A 198 -16.10 -12.93 -4.95
C LEU A 198 -16.99 -12.11 -5.91
N PRO A 199 -18.32 -12.35 -6.02
CA PRO A 199 -19.19 -11.53 -6.85
C PRO A 199 -19.19 -10.05 -6.43
N THR A 200 -19.18 -9.78 -5.12
CA THR A 200 -19.15 -8.41 -4.57
C THR A 200 -17.82 -7.73 -4.91
N ILE A 201 -16.70 -8.45 -4.78
CA ILE A 201 -15.38 -7.91 -5.11
C ILE A 201 -15.27 -7.64 -6.61
N ILE A 202 -15.71 -8.57 -7.47
CA ILE A 202 -15.68 -8.40 -8.93
C ILE A 202 -16.52 -7.19 -9.34
N SER A 203 -17.74 -7.06 -8.80
CA SER A 203 -18.60 -5.91 -9.06
C SER A 203 -17.95 -4.61 -8.58
N GLY A 204 -17.31 -4.62 -7.40
CA GLY A 204 -16.54 -3.48 -6.89
C GLY A 204 -15.37 -3.09 -7.79
N LEU A 205 -14.58 -4.06 -8.26
CA LEU A 205 -13.47 -3.84 -9.19
C LEU A 205 -13.95 -3.30 -10.54
N GLN A 206 -15.09 -3.78 -11.06
CA GLN A 206 -15.68 -3.28 -12.29
C GLN A 206 -16.11 -1.80 -12.15
N VAL A 207 -16.92 -1.48 -11.15
CA VAL A 207 -17.36 -0.09 -10.88
C VAL A 207 -16.16 0.83 -10.68
N TYR A 208 -15.15 0.32 -9.97
CA TYR A 208 -13.92 1.06 -9.73
C TYR A 208 -13.12 1.30 -11.02
N PHE A 209 -13.01 0.30 -11.90
CA PHE A 209 -12.39 0.45 -13.21
C PHE A 209 -13.10 1.52 -14.04
N ASP A 210 -14.42 1.43 -14.15
CA ASP A 210 -15.23 2.36 -14.95
C ASP A 210 -15.11 3.81 -14.44
N ARG A 211 -15.01 3.99 -13.12
CA ARG A 211 -14.84 5.32 -12.51
C ARG A 211 -13.41 5.85 -12.60
N SER A 212 -12.41 5.00 -12.45
CA SER A 212 -11.00 5.39 -12.36
C SER A 212 -10.31 5.53 -13.73
N LEU A 213 -10.82 4.87 -14.76
CA LEU A 213 -10.20 4.84 -16.08
C LEU A 213 -9.90 6.24 -16.62
N GLY A 214 -10.93 7.10 -16.71
CA GLY A 214 -10.79 8.44 -17.28
C GLY A 214 -9.95 9.41 -16.43
N ALA A 215 -9.80 9.14 -15.13
CA ALA A 215 -9.11 10.02 -14.20
C ALA A 215 -7.62 9.66 -14.08
N ASN A 216 -7.33 8.37 -13.82
CA ASN A 216 -6.04 7.94 -13.29
C ASN A 216 -5.32 6.92 -14.18
N LEU A 217 -6.03 6.14 -15.01
CA LEU A 217 -5.42 4.97 -15.68
C LEU A 217 -4.87 5.25 -17.08
N LEU A 218 -5.31 6.34 -17.71
CA LEU A 218 -4.93 6.70 -19.07
C LEU A 218 -3.73 7.64 -19.10
N TYR A 219 -2.74 7.32 -19.92
CA TYR A 219 -1.66 8.25 -20.21
C TYR A 219 -2.16 9.44 -21.02
N ARG A 220 -1.43 10.55 -20.99
CA ARG A 220 -1.78 11.77 -21.74
C ARG A 220 -2.04 11.47 -23.23
N PHE A 221 -1.24 10.57 -23.80
CA PHE A 221 -1.34 10.17 -25.21
C PHE A 221 -2.64 9.43 -25.57
N GLU A 222 -3.23 8.68 -24.62
CA GLU A 222 -4.47 7.89 -24.86
C GLU A 222 -5.76 8.74 -24.70
N ARG A 223 -5.66 9.95 -24.14
CA ARG A 223 -6.83 10.79 -23.83
C ARG A 223 -7.69 11.13 -25.06
N PRO A 224 -7.13 11.43 -26.26
CA PRO A 224 -7.94 11.63 -27.46
C PRO A 224 -8.72 10.38 -27.87
N GLN A 225 -8.13 9.18 -27.74
CA GLN A 225 -8.80 7.91 -28.04
C GLN A 225 -9.96 7.67 -27.07
N TYR A 226 -9.75 7.91 -25.77
CA TYR A 226 -10.81 7.83 -24.77
C TYR A 226 -11.96 8.82 -25.04
N ALA A 227 -11.64 10.06 -25.44
CA ALA A 227 -12.65 11.05 -25.79
C ALA A 227 -13.51 10.59 -26.98
N GLU A 228 -12.91 9.97 -28.00
CA GLU A 228 -13.64 9.44 -29.15
C GLU A 228 -14.53 8.25 -28.78
N ILE A 229 -14.05 7.36 -27.92
CA ILE A 229 -14.82 6.24 -27.38
C ILE A 229 -16.02 6.75 -26.57
N ARG A 230 -15.81 7.75 -25.70
CA ARG A 230 -16.92 8.38 -24.96
C ARG A 230 -17.95 9.01 -25.87
N LYS A 231 -17.54 9.68 -26.95
CA LYS A 231 -18.49 10.20 -27.95
C LYS A 231 -19.23 9.06 -28.65
N THR A 232 -18.58 7.94 -28.91
CA THR A 232 -19.21 6.82 -29.61
C THR A 232 -20.25 6.11 -28.74
N TYR A 233 -19.96 5.88 -27.46
CA TYR A 233 -20.77 5.00 -26.60
C TYR A 233 -21.54 5.69 -25.47
N VAL A 234 -21.19 6.93 -25.08
CA VAL A 234 -21.75 7.59 -23.89
C VAL A 234 -22.41 8.94 -24.19
N THR A 235 -21.79 9.81 -24.99
CA THR A 235 -22.20 11.24 -25.03
C THR A 235 -22.31 11.82 -26.44
N GLY A 236 -22.14 11.04 -27.51
CA GLY A 236 -22.14 11.57 -28.88
C GLY A 236 -23.35 11.19 -29.73
N PRO A 237 -23.41 11.73 -30.96
CA PRO A 237 -24.56 11.60 -31.86
C PRO A 237 -24.76 10.19 -32.46
N LYS A 238 -23.82 9.27 -32.23
CA LYS A 238 -23.87 7.86 -32.68
C LYS A 238 -24.31 6.89 -31.56
N VAL A 239 -24.66 7.41 -30.38
CA VAL A 239 -25.10 6.58 -29.26
C VAL A 239 -26.43 5.93 -29.62
N ILE A 240 -26.42 4.60 -29.71
CA ILE A 240 -27.64 3.80 -29.85
C ILE A 240 -28.20 3.62 -28.45
N VAL A 241 -29.36 4.21 -28.18
CA VAL A 241 -30.08 4.06 -26.90
C VAL A 241 -30.31 2.57 -26.65
N GLY A 242 -29.68 2.03 -25.59
CA GLY A 242 -29.73 0.61 -25.23
C GLY A 242 -28.45 -0.21 -25.50
N GLN A 243 -27.42 0.37 -26.13
CA GLN A 243 -26.07 -0.23 -26.29
C GLN A 243 -24.97 0.62 -25.64
N GLU A 244 -25.29 1.30 -24.54
CA GLU A 244 -24.26 1.95 -23.72
C GLU A 244 -23.34 0.85 -23.17
N LYS A 245 -22.08 0.88 -23.61
CA LYS A 245 -21.07 -0.03 -23.12
C LYS A 245 -20.27 0.68 -22.05
N ASP A 246 -20.19 0.04 -20.89
CA ASP A 246 -19.25 0.43 -19.86
C ASP A 246 -17.81 0.32 -20.38
N MET A 247 -16.92 1.09 -19.78
CA MET A 247 -15.53 1.10 -20.21
C MET A 247 -14.87 -0.27 -19.97
N SER A 248 -15.29 -0.99 -18.93
CA SER A 248 -14.93 -2.37 -18.62
C SER A 248 -15.24 -3.36 -19.76
N ALA A 249 -16.19 -3.07 -20.64
CA ALA A 249 -16.51 -3.89 -21.81
C ALA A 249 -15.69 -3.54 -23.07
N ILE A 250 -14.91 -2.45 -23.04
CA ILE A 250 -14.17 -1.92 -24.18
C ILE A 250 -12.66 -2.11 -24.00
N TYR A 251 -12.16 -1.86 -22.79
CA TYR A 251 -10.75 -1.95 -22.44
C TYR A 251 -10.35 -3.38 -22.05
N GLY A 252 -9.03 -3.64 -22.03
CA GLY A 252 -8.48 -4.97 -21.80
C GLY A 252 -7.59 -5.07 -20.55
N ALA A 253 -6.77 -6.12 -20.52
CA ALA A 253 -5.92 -6.47 -19.38
C ALA A 253 -4.87 -5.41 -19.02
N GLU A 254 -4.32 -4.67 -19.99
CA GLU A 254 -3.28 -3.65 -19.75
C GLU A 254 -3.79 -2.56 -18.79
N HIS A 255 -4.96 -2.00 -19.10
CA HIS A 255 -5.58 -0.95 -18.28
C HIS A 255 -6.04 -1.50 -16.93
N LEU A 256 -6.49 -2.76 -16.88
CA LEU A 256 -6.82 -3.44 -15.62
C LEU A 256 -5.57 -3.56 -14.73
N LEU A 257 -4.41 -3.91 -15.30
CA LEU A 257 -3.17 -4.01 -14.54
C LEU A 257 -2.75 -2.66 -13.94
N ARG A 258 -2.88 -1.57 -14.71
CA ARG A 258 -2.65 -0.19 -14.19
C ARG A 258 -3.59 0.15 -13.02
N MET A 259 -4.84 -0.31 -13.09
CA MET A 259 -5.82 -0.14 -12.02
C MET A 259 -5.37 -0.85 -10.74
N LEU A 260 -4.90 -2.10 -10.86
CA LEU A 260 -4.45 -2.90 -9.71
C LEU A 260 -3.27 -2.24 -9.00
N VAL A 261 -2.34 -1.62 -9.73
CA VAL A 261 -1.21 -0.89 -9.12
C VAL A 261 -1.64 0.40 -8.43
N SER A 262 -2.69 1.06 -8.94
CA SER A 262 -3.22 2.30 -8.37
C SER A 262 -4.20 2.07 -7.21
N LEU A 263 -4.70 0.82 -7.07
CA LEU A 263 -5.69 0.43 -6.07
C LEU A 263 -5.27 0.74 -4.61
N PRO A 264 -4.03 0.49 -4.15
CA PRO A 264 -3.55 0.84 -2.81
C PRO A 264 -3.76 2.30 -2.42
N GLN A 265 -3.37 3.22 -3.31
CA GLN A 265 -3.46 4.66 -3.06
C GLN A 265 -4.91 5.11 -2.92
N MET A 266 -5.81 4.44 -3.63
CA MET A 266 -7.22 4.77 -3.68
C MET A 266 -7.99 4.15 -2.52
N ILE A 267 -7.64 2.93 -2.08
CA ILE A 267 -8.16 2.35 -0.84
C ILE A 267 -7.68 3.14 0.38
N ALA A 268 -6.48 3.72 0.35
CA ALA A 268 -6.03 4.62 1.42
C ALA A 268 -6.89 5.90 1.54
N SER A 269 -7.70 6.23 0.53
CA SER A 269 -8.66 7.35 0.56
C SER A 269 -10.09 6.91 0.92
N SER A 270 -10.37 5.60 0.97
CA SER A 270 -11.70 5.08 1.30
C SER A 270 -11.85 4.79 2.80
N THR A 271 -13.09 4.81 3.28
CA THR A 271 -13.43 4.58 4.71
C THR A 271 -13.63 3.08 5.02
N MET A 272 -12.86 2.19 4.39
CA MET A 272 -12.98 0.73 4.59
C MET A 272 -12.30 0.29 5.89
N ASP A 273 -12.83 -0.75 6.53
CA ASP A 273 -12.24 -1.37 7.71
C ASP A 273 -11.04 -2.27 7.35
N ALA A 274 -10.16 -2.51 8.33
CA ALA A 274 -8.91 -3.25 8.11
C ALA A 274 -9.14 -4.72 7.71
N GLU A 275 -10.23 -5.36 8.17
CA GLU A 275 -10.56 -6.73 7.81
C GLU A 275 -11.01 -6.84 6.35
N SER A 276 -11.91 -5.95 5.92
CA SER A 276 -12.33 -5.85 4.52
C SER A 276 -11.18 -5.50 3.58
N VAL A 277 -10.26 -4.63 3.99
CA VAL A 277 -9.05 -4.32 3.19
C VAL A 277 -8.12 -5.54 3.10
N GLY A 278 -7.97 -6.30 4.19
CA GLY A 278 -7.22 -7.56 4.16
C GLY A 278 -7.84 -8.58 3.19
N LEU A 279 -9.16 -8.71 3.20
CA LEU A 279 -9.88 -9.58 2.30
C LEU A 279 -9.70 -9.18 0.83
N VAL A 280 -9.95 -7.90 0.49
CA VAL A 280 -9.75 -7.39 -0.87
C VAL A 280 -8.32 -7.58 -1.32
N LYS A 281 -7.34 -7.34 -0.45
CA LYS A 281 -5.92 -7.59 -0.73
C LYS A 281 -5.66 -9.04 -1.13
N ASP A 282 -6.19 -10.01 -0.39
CA ASP A 282 -5.96 -11.41 -0.68
C ASP A 282 -6.55 -11.81 -2.04
N TYR A 283 -7.78 -11.37 -2.35
CA TYR A 283 -8.38 -11.61 -3.68
C TYR A 283 -7.64 -10.89 -4.81
N VAL A 284 -7.15 -9.68 -4.58
CA VAL A 284 -6.37 -8.94 -5.58
C VAL A 284 -5.02 -9.62 -5.82
N ASN A 285 -4.38 -10.19 -4.79
CA ASN A 285 -3.16 -10.96 -4.96
C ASN A 285 -3.40 -12.24 -5.78
N GLU A 286 -4.50 -12.95 -5.52
CA GLU A 286 -4.89 -14.11 -6.34
C GLU A 286 -5.21 -13.72 -7.79
N LEU A 287 -5.85 -12.56 -8.00
CA LEU A 287 -6.07 -12.01 -9.33
C LEU A 287 -4.74 -11.72 -10.04
N LEU A 288 -3.75 -11.16 -9.34
CA LEU A 288 -2.41 -10.93 -9.90
C LEU A 288 -1.73 -12.25 -10.29
N VAL A 289 -1.87 -13.31 -9.48
CA VAL A 289 -1.35 -14.64 -9.80
C VAL A 289 -2.04 -15.20 -11.05
N PHE A 290 -3.36 -15.09 -11.15
CA PHE A 290 -4.12 -15.47 -12.33
C PHE A 290 -3.65 -14.73 -13.60
N LEU A 291 -3.45 -13.41 -13.52
CA LEU A 291 -2.93 -12.61 -14.63
C LEU A 291 -1.51 -13.04 -15.05
N VAL A 292 -0.66 -13.48 -14.12
CA VAL A 292 0.67 -14.03 -14.45
C VAL A 292 0.55 -15.36 -15.21
N HIS A 293 -0.35 -16.25 -14.78
CA HIS A 293 -0.57 -17.53 -15.44
C HIS A 293 -1.05 -17.37 -16.89
N GLU A 294 -1.93 -16.41 -17.13
CA GLU A 294 -2.54 -16.20 -18.45
C GLU A 294 -1.91 -15.04 -19.24
N ARG A 295 -0.75 -14.56 -18.81
CA ARG A 295 -0.12 -13.34 -19.35
C ARG A 295 -0.01 -13.36 -20.88
N ASN A 296 0.36 -14.49 -21.46
CA ASN A 296 0.62 -14.61 -22.91
C ASN A 296 -0.68 -14.53 -23.73
N ARG A 297 -1.84 -14.79 -23.11
CA ARG A 297 -3.16 -14.73 -23.73
C ARG A 297 -3.80 -13.35 -23.55
N LEU A 298 -3.60 -12.75 -22.37
CA LEU A 298 -4.28 -11.52 -21.95
C LEU A 298 -3.58 -10.25 -22.46
N PHE A 299 -2.26 -10.23 -22.43
CA PHE A 299 -1.46 -9.06 -22.80
C PHE A 299 -1.08 -9.08 -24.28
N LEU A 300 -1.03 -7.90 -24.90
CA LEU A 300 -0.61 -7.77 -26.30
C LEU A 300 0.91 -7.71 -26.38
N SER A 301 1.48 -8.45 -27.34
CA SER A 301 2.91 -8.35 -27.63
C SER A 301 3.27 -7.08 -28.42
N GLU A 302 2.34 -6.57 -29.24
CA GLU A 302 2.56 -5.40 -30.09
C GLU A 302 1.33 -4.50 -30.10
N TYR A 303 1.57 -3.18 -30.02
CA TYR A 303 0.55 -2.15 -30.05
C TYR A 303 0.48 -1.50 -31.44
N GLU A 304 -0.68 -0.97 -31.79
CA GLU A 304 -0.89 -0.33 -33.09
C GLU A 304 -0.19 1.04 -33.11
N SER A 305 0.59 1.30 -34.17
CA SER A 305 1.23 2.61 -34.35
C SER A 305 0.18 3.67 -34.64
N SER A 306 0.18 4.76 -33.87
CA SER A 306 -0.78 5.85 -34.06
C SER A 306 -0.55 6.61 -35.37
N SER A 307 -1.64 7.12 -35.96
CA SER A 307 -1.55 7.96 -37.15
C SER A 307 -0.93 9.33 -36.84
N LEU A 308 -0.28 9.95 -37.83
CA LEU A 308 0.29 11.30 -37.69
C LEU A 308 -0.75 12.34 -37.26
N GLN A 309 -1.99 12.20 -37.73
CA GLN A 309 -3.11 13.06 -37.32
C GLN A 309 -3.41 12.92 -35.83
N TYR A 310 -3.44 11.69 -35.32
CA TYR A 310 -3.67 11.42 -33.90
C TYR A 310 -2.53 11.98 -33.05
N GLN A 311 -1.28 11.79 -33.49
CA GLN A 311 -0.11 12.32 -32.79
C GLN A 311 -0.18 13.85 -32.65
N ASN A 312 -0.58 14.56 -33.70
CA ASN A 312 -0.73 16.02 -33.66
C ASN A 312 -1.81 16.47 -32.66
N ILE A 313 -2.94 15.77 -32.61
CA ILE A 313 -4.02 16.05 -31.65
C ILE A 313 -3.57 15.79 -30.21
N SER A 314 -2.81 14.70 -29.97
CA SER A 314 -2.34 14.34 -28.64
C SER A 314 -1.24 15.23 -28.07
N ARG A 315 -0.45 15.89 -28.96
CA ARG A 315 0.61 16.83 -28.60
C ARG A 315 0.11 18.25 -28.34
N SER A 316 -1.04 18.59 -28.92
CA SER A 316 -1.75 19.85 -28.69
C SER A 316 -2.28 19.92 -27.25
#